data_AF-A0A2N2YRP2-F1
#
_entry.id   AF-A0A2N2YRP2-F1
#
_cell.length_a   1.000
_cell.length_b   1.000
_cell.length_c   1.000
_cell.angle_alpha   90.00
_cell.angle_beta   90.00
_cell.angle_gamma   90.00
#
_symmetry.space_group_name_H-M   'P 1'
#
loop_
_entity.id
_entity.type
_entity.pdbx_description
1 polymer ?
#
loop_
_entity_poly.entity_id
_entity_poly.type
_entity_poly.pdbx_seq_one_letter_code
_entity_poly.pdbx_strand_id
1 'polypeptide(L)'
;MKRVTLFILAIFVGLLFIGASLNQPKQHPISSTQDTGFEIPQDVQEIIDNSCMGCHKSDSKNDKAKKKLMFDRLGELTKARLVGKLTEISEIVNKGDMPPKKVLDEYPDMALTNETAKIISDWADNQANSYLK
;
A
#
# COMPACT_ATOMS: atom_id res chain seq x y z
N MET A 1 -26.30 10.66 48.70
CA MET A 1 -24.90 10.27 48.41
C MET A 1 -24.78 8.99 47.56
N LYS A 2 -25.45 7.87 47.92
CA LYS A 2 -25.40 6.60 47.14
C LYS A 2 -25.85 6.70 45.66
N ARG A 3 -26.81 7.58 45.37
CA ARG A 3 -27.32 7.80 44.00
C ARG A 3 -26.31 8.55 43.13
N VAL A 4 -25.59 9.53 43.69
CA VAL A 4 -24.59 10.33 42.97
C VAL A 4 -23.33 9.50 42.68
N THR A 5 -22.92 8.62 43.61
CA THR A 5 -21.80 7.68 43.37
C THR A 5 -22.11 6.66 42.27
N LEU A 6 -23.37 6.24 42.10
CA LEU A 6 -23.76 5.35 41.00
C LEU A 6 -23.69 6.03 39.63
N PHE A 7 -24.04 7.31 39.55
CA PHE A 7 -23.95 8.08 38.29
C PHE A 7 -22.49 8.33 37.87
N ILE A 8 -21.60 8.65 38.81
CA ILE A 8 -20.17 8.87 38.49
C ILE A 8 -19.50 7.58 38.02
N LEU A 9 -19.84 6.44 38.64
CA LEU A 9 -19.32 5.13 38.22
C LEU A 9 -19.78 4.76 36.81
N ALA A 10 -21.04 5.04 36.45
CA ALA A 10 -21.57 4.76 35.12
C ALA A 10 -20.87 5.59 34.02
N ILE A 11 -20.54 6.86 34.31
CA ILE A 11 -19.81 7.73 33.37
C ILE A 11 -18.37 7.24 33.17
N PHE A 12 -17.70 6.80 34.25
CA PHE A 12 -16.33 6.30 34.17
C PHE A 12 -16.21 4.98 33.39
N VAL A 13 -17.20 4.08 33.56
CA VAL A 13 -17.29 2.84 32.75
C VAL A 13 -17.59 3.15 31.29
N GLY A 14 -18.45 4.14 31.00
CA GLY A 14 -18.73 4.58 29.63
C GLY A 14 -17.51 5.15 28.90
N LEU A 15 -16.65 5.90 29.60
CA LEU A 15 -15.43 6.46 29.01
C LEU A 15 -14.40 5.39 28.61
N LEU A 16 -14.33 4.26 29.31
CA LEU A 16 -13.40 3.17 28.99
C LEU A 16 -13.73 2.46 27.66
N PHE A 17 -14.99 2.48 27.21
CA PHE A 17 -15.40 1.82 25.96
C PHE A 17 -15.08 2.65 24.70
N ILE A 18 -14.88 3.96 24.80
CA ILE A 18 -14.59 4.82 23.63
C ILE A 18 -13.14 4.62 23.14
N GLY A 19 -12.20 4.27 24.03
CA GLY A 19 -10.79 4.07 23.67
C GLY A 19 -10.51 2.82 22.82
N ALA A 20 -11.38 1.81 22.86
CA ALA A 20 -11.18 0.55 22.14
C ALA A 20 -11.48 0.64 20.63
N SER A 21 -12.11 1.72 20.16
CA SER A 21 -12.57 1.85 18.76
C SER A 21 -11.53 2.46 17.80
N LEU A 22 -10.37 2.91 18.30
CA LEU A 22 -9.31 3.48 17.45
C LEU A 22 -8.31 2.44 16.92
N ASN A 23 -8.43 1.18 17.36
CA ASN A 23 -7.60 0.06 16.90
C ASN A 23 -8.39 -0.89 15.98
N GLN A 24 -9.26 -0.36 15.13
CA GLN A 24 -9.72 -1.17 14.00
C GLN A 24 -8.56 -1.28 13.00
N PRO A 25 -8.08 -2.49 12.66
CA PRO A 25 -7.28 -2.64 11.45
C PRO A 25 -8.14 -2.05 10.33
N LYS A 26 -7.64 -1.00 9.66
CA LYS A 26 -8.33 -0.43 8.51
C LYS A 26 -8.56 -1.60 7.57
N GLN A 27 -9.82 -2.01 7.42
CA GLN A 27 -10.19 -2.95 6.38
C GLN A 27 -9.91 -2.19 5.08
N HIS A 28 -8.72 -2.41 4.51
CA HIS A 28 -8.44 -2.02 3.15
C HIS A 28 -9.54 -2.69 2.33
N PRO A 29 -10.34 -1.94 1.57
CA PRO A 29 -11.22 -2.53 0.59
C PRO A 29 -10.31 -3.41 -0.25
N ILE A 30 -10.50 -4.71 -0.14
CA ILE A 30 -9.88 -5.69 -1.03
C ILE A 30 -10.21 -5.16 -2.42
N SER A 31 -9.20 -4.67 -3.14
CA SER A 31 -9.33 -4.31 -4.54
C SER A 31 -9.81 -5.57 -5.24
N SER A 32 -11.12 -5.62 -5.45
CA SER A 32 -11.76 -6.74 -6.09
C SER A 32 -11.44 -6.65 -7.57
N THR A 33 -10.43 -7.38 -8.01
CA THR A 33 -10.46 -7.91 -9.37
C THR A 33 -10.18 -9.41 -9.35
N GLN A 34 -11.29 -10.14 -9.22
CA GLN A 34 -11.60 -11.40 -9.90
C GLN A 34 -10.41 -12.33 -10.18
N ASP A 35 -10.22 -13.33 -9.30
CA ASP A 35 -9.71 -14.68 -9.58
C ASP A 35 -8.61 -14.80 -10.67
N THR A 36 -7.51 -14.06 -10.53
CA THR A 36 -6.29 -14.25 -11.36
C THR A 36 -5.14 -14.92 -10.62
N GLY A 37 -5.36 -15.34 -9.37
CA GLY A 37 -4.31 -15.96 -8.54
C GLY A 37 -3.11 -15.04 -8.27
N PHE A 38 -3.25 -13.72 -8.49
CA PHE A 38 -2.25 -12.72 -8.15
C PHE A 38 -2.63 -12.06 -6.82
N GLU A 39 -1.83 -12.31 -5.80
CA GLU A 39 -1.99 -11.74 -4.46
C GLU A 39 -0.72 -11.00 -4.05
N ILE A 40 -0.89 -9.81 -3.48
CA ILE A 40 0.21 -9.03 -2.92
C ILE A 40 0.27 -9.33 -1.40
N PRO A 41 1.44 -9.76 -0.86
CA PRO A 41 1.61 -9.95 0.57
C PRO A 41 1.27 -8.69 1.38
N GLN A 42 0.73 -8.86 2.59
CA GLN A 42 0.18 -7.75 3.38
C GLN A 42 1.22 -6.67 3.71
N ASP A 43 2.44 -7.06 4.06
CA ASP A 43 3.57 -6.17 4.34
C ASP A 43 3.96 -5.33 3.12
N VAL A 44 3.97 -5.93 1.94
CA VAL A 44 4.22 -5.24 0.67
C VAL A 44 3.06 -4.31 0.33
N GLN A 45 1.82 -4.76 0.53
CA GLN A 45 0.63 -3.97 0.24
C GLN A 45 0.60 -2.67 1.05
N GLU A 46 0.98 -2.73 2.34
CA GLU A 46 1.07 -1.54 3.19
C GLU A 46 2.08 -0.52 2.66
N ILE A 47 3.24 -0.98 2.17
CA ILE A 47 4.24 -0.10 1.55
C ILE A 47 3.69 0.55 0.27
N ILE A 48 3.06 -0.24 -0.60
CA ILE A 48 2.48 0.24 -1.85
C ILE A 48 1.42 1.31 -1.58
N ASP A 49 0.55 1.08 -0.59
CA ASP A 49 -0.53 1.99 -0.24
C ASP A 49 0.00 3.31 0.30
N ASN A 50 1.06 3.27 1.10
CA ASN A 50 1.67 4.46 1.70
C ASN A 50 2.57 5.24 0.73
N SER A 51 3.28 4.55 -0.17
CA SER A 51 4.39 5.16 -0.92
C SER A 51 4.15 5.26 -2.44
N CYS A 52 3.23 4.48 -2.99
CA CYS A 52 3.08 4.34 -4.45
C CYS A 52 1.69 4.78 -4.95
N MET A 53 0.63 4.44 -4.21
CA MET A 53 -0.76 4.65 -4.64
C MET A 53 -1.12 6.13 -4.84
N GLY A 54 -0.41 7.08 -4.24
CA GLY A 54 -0.64 8.51 -4.50
C GLY A 54 -0.54 8.89 -5.98
N CYS A 55 0.33 8.20 -6.75
CA CYS A 55 0.54 8.44 -8.17
C CYS A 55 0.11 7.27 -9.07
N HIS A 56 0.23 6.03 -8.60
CA HIS A 56 0.13 4.80 -9.40
C HIS A 56 -1.15 3.99 -9.16
N LYS A 57 -2.29 4.67 -9.10
CA LYS A 57 -3.62 4.04 -9.00
C LYS A 57 -4.57 4.57 -10.07
N SER A 58 -5.59 3.80 -10.46
CA SER A 58 -6.47 4.16 -11.59
C SER A 58 -7.17 5.54 -11.46
N ASP A 59 -7.49 5.99 -10.25
CA ASP A 59 -8.13 7.29 -9.97
C ASP A 59 -7.13 8.42 -9.62
N SER A 60 -5.82 8.19 -9.71
CA SER A 60 -4.78 9.22 -9.51
C SER A 60 -4.92 10.38 -10.51
N LYS A 61 -4.52 11.59 -10.12
CA LYS A 61 -4.46 12.75 -11.03
C LYS A 61 -3.20 12.75 -11.92
N ASN A 62 -2.23 11.88 -11.65
CA ASN A 62 -0.99 11.80 -12.42
C ASN A 62 -1.13 10.85 -13.62
N ASP A 63 -1.61 11.38 -14.75
CA ASP A 63 -1.84 10.58 -15.96
C ASP A 63 -0.58 9.89 -16.49
N LYS A 64 0.60 10.49 -16.32
CA LYS A 64 1.87 9.88 -16.76
C LYS A 64 2.20 8.65 -15.91
N ALA A 65 2.05 8.76 -14.59
CA ALA A 65 2.28 7.64 -13.69
C ALA A 65 1.29 6.49 -13.94
N LYS A 66 -0.03 6.81 -14.01
CA LYS A 66 -1.09 5.82 -14.31
C LYS A 66 -0.86 5.07 -15.61
N LYS A 67 -0.51 5.78 -16.69
CA LYS A 67 -0.25 5.16 -18.00
C LYS A 67 0.91 4.16 -17.97
N LYS A 68 1.88 4.36 -17.08
CA LYS A 68 3.02 3.46 -16.92
C LYS A 68 2.69 2.29 -15.99
N LEU A 69 2.02 2.54 -14.88
CA LEU A 69 1.75 1.53 -13.86
C LEU A 69 0.55 1.94 -12.99
N MET A 70 -0.36 0.98 -12.80
CA MET A 70 -1.50 1.04 -11.88
C MET A 70 -1.44 -0.19 -10.98
N PHE A 71 -1.04 -0.01 -9.72
CA PHE A 71 -0.90 -1.12 -8.78
C PHE A 71 -2.24 -1.83 -8.53
N ASP A 72 -3.33 -1.06 -8.47
CA ASP A 72 -4.70 -1.55 -8.31
C ASP A 72 -5.24 -2.36 -9.50
N ARG A 73 -4.48 -2.44 -10.61
CA ARG A 73 -4.86 -3.18 -11.83
C ARG A 73 -3.86 -4.25 -12.22
N LEU A 74 -2.85 -4.53 -11.39
CA LEU A 74 -1.86 -5.57 -11.68
C LEU A 74 -2.50 -6.94 -11.89
N GLY A 75 -3.51 -7.28 -11.09
CA GLY A 75 -4.27 -8.53 -11.21
C GLY A 75 -5.08 -8.65 -12.51
N GLU A 76 -5.30 -7.57 -13.26
CA GLU A 76 -6.02 -7.57 -14.53
C GLU A 76 -5.11 -7.85 -15.74
N LEU A 77 -3.79 -7.86 -15.53
CA LEU A 77 -2.82 -8.00 -16.60
C LEU A 77 -2.68 -9.45 -17.05
N THR A 78 -2.33 -9.65 -18.32
CA THR A 78 -1.84 -10.96 -18.78
C THR A 78 -0.54 -11.30 -18.07
N LYS A 79 -0.26 -12.59 -17.84
CA LYS A 79 0.99 -13.05 -17.19
C LYS A 79 2.24 -12.38 -17.75
N ALA A 80 2.38 -12.31 -19.08
CA ALA A 80 3.54 -11.68 -19.72
C ALA A 80 3.66 -10.18 -19.41
N ARG A 81 2.54 -9.44 -19.38
CA ARG A 81 2.53 -8.02 -19.02
C ARG A 81 2.80 -7.82 -17.53
N LEU A 82 2.24 -8.69 -16.68
CA LEU A 82 2.48 -8.67 -15.25
C LEU A 82 3.96 -8.86 -14.93
N VAL A 83 4.60 -9.89 -15.50
CA VAL A 83 6.05 -10.13 -15.37
C VAL A 83 6.83 -8.90 -15.80
N GLY A 84 6.54 -8.35 -16.99
CA GLY A 84 7.24 -7.15 -17.47
C GLY A 84 7.10 -5.95 -16.53
N LYS A 85 5.91 -5.75 -15.92
CA LYS A 85 5.70 -4.67 -14.95
C LYS A 85 6.41 -4.90 -13.63
N LEU A 86 6.42 -6.13 -13.13
CA LEU A 86 7.12 -6.49 -11.90
C LEU A 86 8.65 -6.34 -12.06
N THR A 87 9.21 -6.79 -13.17
CA THR A 87 10.63 -6.56 -13.48
C THR A 87 10.95 -5.05 -13.57
N GLU A 88 10.12 -4.27 -14.27
CA GLU A 88 10.29 -2.81 -14.36
C GLU A 88 10.26 -2.15 -12.97
N ILE A 89 9.32 -2.55 -12.09
CA ILE A 89 9.25 -2.06 -10.70
C ILE A 89 10.55 -2.37 -9.96
N SER A 90 11.02 -3.61 -10.00
CA SER A 90 12.24 -4.00 -9.28
C SER A 90 13.45 -3.19 -9.73
N GLU A 91 13.61 -3.01 -11.05
CA GLU A 91 14.72 -2.25 -11.63
C GLU A 91 14.72 -0.77 -11.21
N ILE A 92 13.58 -0.08 -11.38
CA ILE A 92 13.53 1.37 -11.15
C ILE A 92 13.59 1.72 -9.66
N VAL A 93 13.03 0.87 -8.80
CA VAL A 93 13.11 1.05 -7.34
C VAL A 93 14.53 0.79 -6.86
N ASN A 94 15.19 -0.28 -7.33
CA ASN A 94 16.59 -0.55 -6.99
C ASN A 94 17.56 0.53 -7.48
N LYS A 95 17.28 1.14 -8.64
CA LYS A 95 18.07 2.27 -9.17
C LYS A 95 17.84 3.58 -8.40
N GLY A 96 16.81 3.65 -7.55
CA GLY A 96 16.41 4.88 -6.88
C GLY A 96 15.74 5.89 -7.83
N ASP A 97 15.23 5.44 -8.98
CA ASP A 97 14.54 6.30 -9.95
C ASP A 97 13.11 6.67 -9.49
N MET A 98 12.59 5.95 -8.49
CA MET A 98 11.29 6.18 -7.89
C MET A 98 11.39 6.43 -6.38
N PRO A 99 10.75 7.51 -5.86
CA PRO A 99 10.08 8.56 -6.62
C PRO A 99 11.05 9.41 -7.46
N PRO A 100 10.61 10.02 -8.57
CA PRO A 100 11.49 10.81 -9.40
C PRO A 100 12.10 11.97 -8.63
N LYS A 101 13.38 12.29 -8.89
CA LYS A 101 14.08 13.40 -8.21
C LYS A 101 13.26 14.69 -8.12
N LYS A 102 12.61 15.09 -9.22
CA LYS A 102 11.76 16.30 -9.25
C LYS A 102 10.62 16.28 -8.21
N VAL A 103 10.07 15.10 -7.92
CA VAL A 103 9.06 14.92 -6.88
C VAL A 103 9.70 15.07 -5.51
N LEU A 104 10.88 14.49 -5.31
CA LEU A 104 11.62 14.59 -4.04
C LEU A 104 12.10 16.02 -3.73
N ASP A 105 12.40 16.82 -4.77
CA ASP A 105 12.78 18.22 -4.61
C ASP A 105 11.64 19.06 -3.97
N GLU A 106 10.38 18.70 -4.24
CA GLU A 106 9.19 19.37 -3.70
C GLU A 106 8.62 18.67 -2.45
N TYR A 107 8.79 17.35 -2.37
CA TYR A 107 8.24 16.47 -1.34
C TYR A 107 9.30 15.48 -0.86
N PRO A 108 10.28 15.93 -0.06
CA PRO A 108 11.40 15.10 0.39
C PRO A 108 10.94 13.89 1.23
N ASP A 109 9.82 14.02 1.94
CA ASP A 109 9.25 12.97 2.78
C ASP A 109 8.73 11.76 1.98
N MET A 110 8.60 11.87 0.66
CA MET A 110 8.24 10.75 -0.21
C MET A 110 9.44 9.82 -0.52
N ALA A 111 10.66 10.17 -0.10
CA ALA A 111 11.83 9.33 -0.33
C ALA A 111 11.65 7.95 0.30
N LEU A 112 11.86 6.89 -0.49
CA LEU A 112 11.90 5.54 0.04
C LEU A 112 13.16 5.35 0.89
N THR A 113 13.00 4.68 2.03
CA THR A 113 14.16 4.17 2.75
C THR A 113 14.80 3.03 1.95
N ASN A 114 16.10 2.78 2.16
CA ASN A 114 16.79 1.65 1.52
C ASN A 114 16.13 0.30 1.83
N GLU A 115 15.57 0.16 3.03
CA GLU A 115 14.85 -1.05 3.45
C GLU A 115 13.54 -1.21 2.69
N THR A 116 12.73 -0.15 2.62
CA THR A 116 11.46 -0.14 1.89
C THR A 116 11.68 -0.40 0.40
N ALA A 117 12.68 0.24 -0.21
CA ALA A 117 13.04 0.01 -1.61
C ALA A 117 13.43 -1.45 -1.85
N LYS A 118 14.24 -2.03 -0.96
CA LYS A 118 14.64 -3.43 -1.04
C LYS A 118 13.44 -4.39 -0.94
N ILE A 119 12.53 -4.19 0.00
CA ILE A 119 11.34 -5.04 0.16
C ILE A 119 10.50 -5.05 -1.12
N ILE A 120 10.26 -3.88 -1.71
CA ILE A 120 9.45 -3.75 -2.94
C ILE A 120 10.17 -4.38 -4.13
N SER A 121 11.46 -4.14 -4.28
CA SER A 121 12.25 -4.71 -5.38
C SER A 121 12.38 -6.22 -5.29
N ASP A 122 12.64 -6.76 -4.09
CA ASP A 122 12.73 -8.20 -3.86
C ASP A 122 11.39 -8.89 -4.10
N TRP A 123 10.29 -8.32 -3.60
CA TRP A 123 8.95 -8.85 -3.86
C TRP A 123 8.64 -8.87 -5.35
N ALA A 124 8.89 -7.76 -6.05
CA ALA A 124 8.56 -7.65 -7.47
C ALA A 124 9.37 -8.65 -8.30
N ASP A 125 10.68 -8.80 -8.03
CA ASP A 125 11.54 -9.76 -8.72
C ASP A 125 11.12 -11.21 -8.43
N ASN A 126 10.88 -11.56 -7.16
CA ASN A 126 10.42 -12.90 -6.78
C ASN A 126 9.07 -13.25 -7.41
N GLN A 127 8.13 -12.30 -7.43
CA GLN A 127 6.83 -12.48 -8.04
C GLN A 127 6.95 -12.65 -9.56
N ALA A 128 7.79 -11.87 -10.24
CA ALA A 128 8.06 -12.03 -11.68
C ALA A 128 8.65 -13.42 -11.97
N ASN A 129 9.67 -13.82 -11.22
CA ASN A 129 10.35 -15.11 -11.36
C ASN A 129 9.43 -16.30 -11.09
N SER A 130 8.43 -16.14 -10.21
CA SER A 130 7.44 -17.19 -9.93
C SER A 130 6.60 -17.56 -11.16
N TYR A 131 6.40 -16.62 -12.10
CA TYR A 131 5.59 -16.83 -13.29
C TYR A 131 6.38 -17.38 -14.49
N LEU A 132 7.72 -17.36 -14.40
CA LEU A 132 8.66 -17.84 -15.44
C LEU A 132 9.08 -19.30 -15.26
N LYS A 133 8.82 -19.89 -14.09
CA LYS A 133 9.04 -21.30 -13.78
C LYS A 133 7.85 -22.14 -14.26
#